data_AF-A0A5U9SN49-F1
#
_entry.id   AF-A0A5U9SN49-F1
#
_cell.length_a   1.000
_cell.length_b   1.000
_cell.length_c   1.000
_cell.angle_alpha   90.00
_cell.angle_beta   90.00
_cell.angle_gamma   90.00
#
_symmetry.space_group_name_H-M   'P 1'
#
loop_
_entity.id
_entity.type
_entity.pdbx_description
1 polymer ?
#
loop_
_entity_poly.entity_id
_entity_poly.type
_entity_poly.pdbx_seq_one_letter_code
_entity_poly.pdbx_strand_id
1 'polypeptide(L)'
;MEYVVFLAVILLILILPGRTKKYTGNQKYIDRLLKKHRCYQAKHFMTAREREFFRELCRALAGYPLLVMAQVRLVDVVQVCPGFSEAENRRLFRQISQWHCDYVVVDQRDFTVRAIIELDDRSHLRPERQRRDALFNLVVIQAGIPLHRPRSVKQVNNVAASIIRHA
;
A
#
# COMPACT_ATOMS: atom_id res chain seq x y z
N MET A 1 31.83 -45.84 13.23
CA MET A 1 32.11 -44.72 12.30
C MET A 1 30.91 -43.79 12.18
N GLU A 2 29.71 -44.30 11.87
CA GLU A 2 28.48 -43.49 11.73
C GLU A 2 28.10 -42.67 12.98
N TYR A 3 28.13 -43.26 14.18
CA TYR A 3 27.83 -42.55 15.43
C TYR A 3 28.81 -41.42 15.77
N VAL A 4 30.08 -41.56 15.36
CA VAL A 4 31.12 -40.54 15.58
C VAL A 4 30.90 -39.35 14.66
N VAL A 5 30.52 -39.60 13.41
CA VAL A 5 30.16 -38.55 12.44
C VAL A 5 28.89 -37.82 12.90
N PHE A 6 27.88 -38.54 13.42
CA PHE A 6 26.65 -37.94 13.91
C PHE A 6 26.87 -37.02 15.12
N LEU A 7 27.69 -37.45 16.10
CA LEU A 7 28.06 -36.64 17.25
C LEU A 7 28.88 -35.40 16.85
N ALA A 8 29.77 -35.52 15.86
CA ALA A 8 30.56 -34.39 15.35
C ALA A 8 29.68 -33.32 14.67
N VAL A 9 28.64 -33.73 13.94
CA VAL A 9 27.68 -32.79 13.31
C VAL A 9 26.83 -32.06 14.35
N ILE A 10 26.37 -32.75 15.41
CA ILE A 10 25.64 -32.11 16.51
C ILE A 10 26.53 -31.11 17.24
N LEU A 11 27.78 -31.48 17.53
CA LEU A 11 28.75 -30.58 18.15
C LEU A 11 29.01 -29.35 17.26
N LEU A 12 29.12 -29.55 15.94
CA LEU A 12 29.29 -28.47 14.97
C LEU A 12 28.08 -27.51 14.96
N ILE A 13 26.85 -28.04 15.01
CA ILE A 13 25.62 -27.23 15.07
C ILE A 13 25.52 -26.44 16.38
N LEU A 14 26.01 -27.00 17.50
CA LEU A 14 26.02 -26.33 18.81
C LEU A 14 27.11 -25.26 18.94
N ILE A 15 28.25 -25.43 18.23
CA ILE A 15 29.37 -24.47 18.23
C ILE A 15 29.17 -23.35 17.21
N LEU A 16 28.36 -23.56 16.16
CA LEU A 16 27.95 -22.47 15.28
C LEU A 16 27.25 -21.41 16.14
N PRO A 17 27.84 -20.20 16.29
CA PRO A 17 27.23 -19.16 17.09
C PRO A 17 25.86 -18.88 16.47
N GLY A 18 24.80 -19.30 17.17
CA GLY A 18 23.44 -18.92 16.82
C GLY A 18 23.50 -17.41 16.62
N ARG A 19 23.19 -16.95 15.41
CA ARG A 19 23.25 -15.52 15.06
C ARG A 19 22.25 -14.80 15.96
N THR A 20 22.68 -14.42 17.16
CA THR A 20 21.94 -13.53 18.03
C THR A 20 21.86 -12.23 17.26
N LYS A 21 20.69 -11.90 16.70
CA LYS A 21 20.48 -10.62 16.01
C LYS A 21 20.96 -9.52 16.95
N LYS A 22 22.04 -8.82 16.59
CA LYS A 22 22.52 -7.65 17.35
C LYS A 22 21.38 -6.65 17.39
N TYR A 23 20.78 -6.46 18.55
CA TYR A 23 19.78 -5.42 18.78
C TYR A 23 20.44 -4.07 18.53
N THR A 24 20.01 -3.37 17.48
CA THR A 24 20.48 -2.02 17.16
C THR A 24 20.03 -1.05 18.26
N GLY A 25 20.77 0.04 18.48
CA GLY A 25 20.43 1.03 19.51
C GLY A 25 19.00 1.59 19.37
N ASN A 26 18.50 1.69 18.14
CA ASN A 26 17.14 2.11 17.84
C ASN A 26 16.08 1.12 18.39
N GLN A 27 16.34 -0.19 18.31
CA GLN A 27 15.42 -1.19 18.82
C GLN A 27 15.28 -1.09 20.35
N LYS A 28 16.40 -0.94 21.07
CA LYS A 28 16.38 -0.74 22.53
C LYS A 28 15.60 0.52 22.94
N TYR A 29 15.68 1.57 22.13
CA TYR A 29 14.93 2.80 22.35
C TYR A 29 13.42 2.60 22.14
N ILE A 30 13.02 1.93 21.05
CA ILE A 30 11.62 1.56 20.79
C ILE A 30 11.07 0.71 21.93
N ASP A 31 11.81 -0.31 22.37
CA ASP A 31 11.39 -1.18 23.48
C ASP A 31 11.15 -0.39 24.76
N ARG A 32 11.97 0.64 25.02
CA ARG A 32 11.78 1.57 26.15
C ARG A 32 10.53 2.43 26.00
N LEU A 33 10.22 2.89 24.79
CA LEU A 33 8.99 3.61 24.53
C LEU A 33 7.78 2.71 24.77
N LEU A 34 7.78 1.50 24.21
CA LEU A 34 6.67 0.54 24.32
C LEU A 34 6.33 0.17 25.76
N LYS A 35 7.32 0.14 26.65
CA LYS A 35 7.13 -0.04 28.11
C LYS A 35 6.28 1.05 28.78
N LYS A 36 6.02 2.18 28.10
CA LYS A 36 5.10 3.22 28.60
C LYS A 36 3.62 2.83 28.45
N HIS A 37 3.31 1.71 27.77
CA HIS A 37 1.96 1.16 27.58
C HIS A 37 0.90 2.13 27.01
N ARG A 38 1.32 3.26 26.42
CA ARG A 38 0.44 4.30 25.83
C ARG A 38 1.03 4.88 24.54
N CYS A 39 1.71 4.05 23.75
CA CYS A 39 2.40 4.50 22.52
C CYS A 39 1.49 4.66 21.31
N TYR A 40 0.32 4.01 21.34
CA TYR A 40 -0.62 3.98 20.21
C TYR A 40 -2.03 4.22 20.73
N GLN A 41 -2.83 4.91 19.92
CA GLN A 41 -4.25 5.10 20.15
C GLN A 41 -5.00 4.92 18.83
N ALA A 42 -6.24 4.44 18.90
CA ALA A 42 -7.10 4.40 17.73
C ALA A 42 -7.39 5.83 17.24
N LYS A 43 -7.51 5.98 15.92
CA LYS A 43 -7.99 7.20 15.25
C LYS A 43 -9.08 6.84 14.27
N HIS A 44 -9.80 7.84 13.76
CA HIS A 44 -10.66 7.63 12.60
C HIS A 44 -9.83 7.11 11.42
N PHE A 45 -10.30 6.04 10.79
CA PHE A 45 -9.63 5.38 9.68
C PHE A 45 -9.49 6.28 8.44
N MET A 46 -10.55 7.03 8.14
CA MET A 46 -10.65 7.97 7.02
C MET A 46 -11.19 9.32 7.50
N THR A 47 -10.95 10.39 6.74
CA THR A 47 -11.56 11.71 6.98
C THR A 47 -13.08 11.69 6.79
N ALA A 48 -13.80 12.72 7.26
CA ALA A 48 -15.26 12.78 7.09
C ALA A 48 -15.67 12.73 5.60
N ARG A 49 -14.94 13.47 4.75
CA ARG A 49 -15.17 13.52 3.31
C ARG A 49 -14.89 12.17 2.64
N GLU A 50 -13.80 11.50 2.99
CA GLU A 50 -13.49 10.16 2.49
C GLU A 50 -14.59 9.17 2.88
N ARG A 51 -15.01 9.13 4.15
CA ARG A 51 -16.10 8.25 4.59
C ARG A 51 -17.42 8.51 3.86
N GLU A 52 -17.73 9.76 3.55
CA GLU A 52 -18.91 10.10 2.76
C GLU A 52 -18.77 9.60 1.32
N PHE A 53 -17.66 9.92 0.65
CA PHE A 53 -17.40 9.47 -0.71
C PHE A 53 -17.43 7.94 -0.84
N PHE A 54 -16.77 7.22 0.08
CA PHE A 54 -16.75 5.76 0.12
C PHE A 54 -18.16 5.17 0.18
N ARG A 55 -19.02 5.68 1.07
CA ARG A 55 -20.39 5.19 1.20
C ARG A 55 -21.19 5.38 -0.09
N GLU A 56 -21.11 6.56 -0.69
CA GLU A 56 -21.81 6.81 -1.96
C GLU A 56 -21.24 5.97 -3.10
N LEU A 57 -19.92 5.78 -3.18
CA LEU A 57 -19.28 4.94 -4.18
C LEU A 57 -19.74 3.48 -4.07
N CYS A 58 -19.75 2.92 -2.85
CA CYS A 58 -20.25 1.57 -2.61
C CYS A 58 -21.71 1.42 -3.01
N ARG A 59 -22.56 2.43 -2.76
CA ARG A 59 -23.96 2.41 -3.23
C ARG A 59 -24.07 2.48 -4.74
N ALA A 60 -23.27 3.33 -5.39
CA ALA A 60 -23.30 3.50 -6.83
C ALA A 60 -22.78 2.28 -7.60
N LEU A 61 -21.90 1.48 -6.98
CA LEU A 61 -21.39 0.23 -7.54
C LEU A 61 -22.20 -1.01 -7.08
N ALA A 62 -23.22 -0.84 -6.26
CA ALA A 62 -24.04 -1.94 -5.78
C ALA A 62 -24.74 -2.66 -6.95
N GLY A 63 -24.70 -4.00 -6.93
CA GLY A 63 -25.26 -4.84 -8.00
C GLY A 63 -24.27 -5.21 -9.11
N TYR A 64 -23.07 -4.64 -9.12
CA TYR A 64 -21.98 -5.04 -10.01
C TYR A 64 -20.99 -5.94 -9.27
N PRO A 65 -20.25 -6.83 -9.97
CA PRO A 65 -19.22 -7.69 -9.35
C PRO A 65 -17.95 -6.90 -9.04
N LEU A 66 -18.08 -5.82 -8.26
CA LEU A 66 -17.02 -4.87 -7.95
C LEU A 66 -16.91 -4.68 -6.43
N LEU A 67 -15.67 -4.67 -5.92
CA LEU A 67 -15.37 -4.38 -4.53
C LEU A 67 -14.53 -3.11 -4.43
N VAL A 68 -14.81 -2.30 -3.40
CA VAL A 68 -14.05 -1.08 -3.09
C VAL A 68 -13.12 -1.34 -1.91
N MET A 69 -11.83 -1.23 -2.13
CA MET A 69 -10.78 -1.33 -1.12
C MET A 69 -10.31 0.09 -0.75
N ALA A 70 -10.34 0.46 0.52
CA ALA A 70 -9.95 1.81 0.97
C ALA A 70 -8.53 1.85 1.55
N GLN A 71 -7.83 2.97 1.34
CA GLN A 71 -6.50 3.26 1.90
C GLN A 71 -5.45 2.17 1.57
N VAL A 72 -5.44 1.68 0.33
CA VAL A 72 -4.54 0.61 -0.13
C VAL A 72 -3.17 1.20 -0.46
N ARG A 73 -2.06 0.58 -0.06
CA ARG A 73 -0.73 1.10 -0.44
C ARG A 73 -0.53 0.95 -1.94
N LEU A 74 0.05 1.96 -2.59
CA LEU A 74 0.30 1.93 -4.04
C LEU A 74 1.18 0.74 -4.44
N VAL A 75 2.18 0.39 -3.64
CA VAL A 75 3.06 -0.78 -3.85
C VAL A 75 2.36 -2.13 -3.75
N ASP A 76 1.14 -2.20 -3.22
CA ASP A 76 0.34 -3.42 -3.21
C ASP A 76 -0.55 -3.53 -4.47
N VAL A 77 -0.56 -2.48 -5.31
CA VAL A 77 -1.38 -2.37 -6.52
C VAL A 77 -0.51 -2.39 -7.79
N VAL A 78 0.71 -1.86 -7.70
CA VAL A 78 1.66 -1.80 -8.82
C VAL A 78 2.97 -2.47 -8.45
N GLN A 79 3.67 -2.99 -9.46
CA GLN A 79 5.01 -3.54 -9.32
C GLN A 79 5.96 -2.91 -10.34
N VAL A 80 7.25 -2.94 -10.05
CA VAL A 80 8.27 -2.52 -11.02
C VAL A 80 8.32 -3.56 -12.14
N CYS A 81 8.33 -3.10 -13.39
CA CYS A 81 8.41 -3.98 -14.55
C CYS A 81 9.71 -4.81 -14.57
N PRO A 82 9.76 -5.93 -15.29
CA PRO A 82 11.00 -6.63 -15.55
C PRO A 82 12.03 -5.74 -16.26
N GLY A 83 13.33 -6.04 -16.08
CA GLY A 83 14.43 -5.34 -16.78
C GLY A 83 15.22 -4.35 -15.91
N PHE A 84 14.79 -4.07 -14.68
CA PHE A 84 15.54 -3.29 -13.71
C PHE A 84 16.44 -4.18 -12.84
N SER A 85 17.62 -3.69 -12.46
CA SER A 85 18.48 -4.35 -11.48
C SER A 85 17.82 -4.39 -10.09
N GLU A 86 18.32 -5.25 -9.20
CA GLU A 86 17.81 -5.33 -7.82
C GLU A 86 17.95 -3.99 -7.06
N ALA A 87 19.04 -3.27 -7.31
CA ALA A 87 19.27 -1.97 -6.70
C ALA A 87 18.27 -0.91 -7.18
N GLU A 88 17.94 -0.90 -8.47
CA GLU A 88 16.95 0.00 -9.06
C GLU A 88 15.53 -0.35 -8.58
N ASN A 89 15.17 -1.63 -8.58
CA ASN A 89 13.91 -2.13 -8.03
C ASN A 89 13.68 -1.62 -6.60
N ARG A 90 14.69 -1.74 -5.74
CA ARG A 90 14.61 -1.26 -4.36
C ARG A 90 14.47 0.27 -4.26
N ARG A 91 15.10 1.03 -5.17
CA ARG A 91 14.96 2.49 -5.21
C ARG A 91 13.55 2.90 -5.63
N LEU A 92 13.03 2.29 -6.69
CA LEU A 92 11.67 2.53 -7.19
C LEU A 92 10.61 2.12 -6.16
N PHE A 93 10.76 0.95 -5.53
CA PHE A 93 9.87 0.51 -4.45
C PHE A 93 9.83 1.53 -3.29
N ARG A 94 11.00 1.97 -2.81
CA ARG A 94 11.10 2.93 -1.70
C ARG A 94 10.42 4.25 -2.03
N GLN A 95 10.54 4.73 -3.27
CA GLN A 95 9.96 5.98 -3.75
C GLN A 95 8.44 6.04 -3.48
N ILE A 96 7.74 4.93 -3.68
CA ILE A 96 6.28 4.85 -3.61
C ILE A 96 5.73 4.08 -2.39
N SER A 97 6.60 3.41 -1.62
CA SER A 97 6.21 2.51 -0.51
C SER A 97 5.37 3.13 0.61
N GLN A 98 5.42 4.46 0.77
CA GLN A 98 4.66 5.18 1.79
C GLN A 98 3.35 5.77 1.25
N TRP A 99 3.09 5.63 -0.05
CA TRP A 99 1.93 6.21 -0.69
C TRP A 99 0.74 5.26 -0.64
N HIS A 100 -0.44 5.82 -0.47
CA HIS A 100 -1.69 5.10 -0.41
C HIS A 100 -2.61 5.66 -1.48
N CYS A 101 -3.36 4.76 -2.12
CA CYS A 101 -4.53 5.06 -2.90
C CYS A 101 -5.70 5.30 -1.94
N ASP A 102 -6.51 6.33 -2.15
CA ASP A 102 -7.72 6.52 -1.34
C ASP A 102 -8.67 5.34 -1.51
N TYR A 103 -8.92 4.93 -2.76
CA TYR A 103 -9.66 3.72 -3.08
C TYR A 103 -9.07 2.97 -4.28
N VAL A 104 -9.21 1.66 -4.25
CA VAL A 104 -8.97 0.75 -5.38
C VAL A 104 -10.24 -0.04 -5.61
N VAL A 105 -10.74 -0.04 -6.84
CA VAL A 105 -11.86 -0.89 -7.25
C VAL A 105 -11.33 -2.12 -7.93
N VAL A 106 -11.75 -3.29 -7.46
CA VAL A 106 -11.34 -4.59 -8.00
C VAL A 106 -12.56 -5.38 -8.47
N ASP A 107 -12.36 -6.29 -9.42
CA ASP A 107 -13.37 -7.29 -9.75
C ASP A 107 -13.52 -8.27 -8.57
N GLN A 108 -14.76 -8.58 -8.20
CA GLN A 108 -15.05 -9.48 -7.08
C GLN A 108 -14.61 -10.93 -7.36
N ARG A 109 -14.51 -11.33 -8.63
CA ARG A 109 -14.27 -12.72 -9.04
C ARG A 109 -12.80 -13.11 -8.91
N ASP A 110 -11.89 -12.23 -9.32
CA ASP A 110 -10.46 -12.52 -9.42
C ASP A 110 -9.56 -11.44 -8.78
N PHE A 111 -10.15 -10.39 -8.21
CA PHE A 111 -9.45 -9.26 -7.62
C PHE A 111 -8.59 -8.45 -8.62
N THR A 112 -8.85 -8.58 -9.92
CA THR A 112 -8.22 -7.74 -10.94
C THR A 112 -8.56 -6.27 -10.69
N VAL A 113 -7.53 -5.42 -10.66
CA VAL A 113 -7.69 -3.97 -10.43
C VAL A 113 -8.41 -3.32 -11.63
N ARG A 114 -9.54 -2.69 -11.36
CA ARG A 114 -10.37 -2.00 -12.37
C ARG A 114 -10.12 -0.50 -12.39
N ALA A 115 -9.89 0.10 -11.24
CA ALA A 115 -9.57 1.53 -11.16
C ALA A 115 -8.91 1.91 -9.83
N ILE A 116 -8.17 3.01 -9.84
CA ILE A 116 -7.72 3.75 -8.66
C ILE A 116 -8.51 5.05 -8.58
N ILE A 117 -8.89 5.46 -7.38
CA ILE A 117 -9.58 6.73 -7.11
C ILE A 117 -8.80 7.50 -6.05
N GLU A 118 -8.49 8.76 -6.34
CA GLU A 118 -7.82 9.73 -5.45
C GLU A 118 -8.71 10.95 -5.24
N LEU A 119 -9.02 11.32 -4.00
CA LEU A 119 -9.87 12.48 -3.73
C LEU A 119 -9.05 13.78 -3.74
N ASP A 120 -9.22 14.61 -4.77
CA ASP A 120 -8.57 15.91 -4.83
C ASP A 120 -9.23 16.89 -3.85
N ASP A 121 -8.43 17.53 -2.98
CA ASP A 121 -8.87 18.69 -2.21
C ASP A 121 -8.40 19.99 -2.85
N ARG A 122 -8.82 21.15 -2.33
CA ARG A 122 -8.40 22.45 -2.90
C ARG A 122 -6.98 22.85 -2.46
N SER A 123 -6.27 22.00 -1.71
CA SER A 123 -5.04 22.38 -0.98
C SER A 123 -3.72 22.10 -1.73
N HIS A 124 -3.76 21.75 -3.02
CA HIS A 124 -2.59 21.36 -3.83
C HIS A 124 -1.61 22.49 -4.24
N LEU A 125 -1.48 23.56 -3.45
CA LEU A 125 -0.60 24.69 -3.80
C LEU A 125 0.86 24.52 -3.38
N ARG A 126 1.20 23.47 -2.63
CA ARG A 126 2.60 23.23 -2.21
C ARG A 126 3.38 22.51 -3.33
N PRO A 127 4.58 23.00 -3.72
CA PRO A 127 5.38 22.38 -4.79
C PRO A 127 5.70 20.89 -4.57
N GLU A 128 5.94 20.50 -3.32
CA GLU A 128 6.19 19.09 -2.97
C GLU A 128 4.99 18.19 -3.26
N ARG A 129 3.77 18.66 -2.97
CA ARG A 129 2.53 17.94 -3.29
C ARG A 129 2.37 17.79 -4.79
N GLN A 130 2.63 18.86 -5.56
CA GLN A 130 2.57 18.80 -7.02
C GLN A 130 3.54 17.79 -7.61
N ARG A 131 4.80 17.77 -7.12
CA ARG A 131 5.79 16.78 -7.57
C ARG A 131 5.36 15.35 -7.25
N ARG A 132 4.85 15.12 -6.03
CA ARG A 132 4.33 13.81 -5.62
C ARG A 132 3.15 13.39 -6.47
N ASP A 133 2.19 14.28 -6.68
CA ASP A 133 0.96 13.98 -7.41
C ASP A 133 1.28 13.72 -8.90
N ALA A 134 2.22 14.48 -9.50
CA ALA A 134 2.71 14.21 -10.85
C ALA A 134 3.37 12.84 -10.96
N LEU A 135 4.19 12.45 -9.98
CA LEU A 135 4.85 11.15 -9.97
C LEU A 135 3.85 10.00 -9.69
N PHE A 136 2.87 10.20 -8.82
CA PHE A 136 1.78 9.25 -8.60
C PHE A 136 1.03 8.99 -9.90
N ASN A 137 0.64 10.06 -10.61
CA ASN A 137 -0.04 9.95 -11.90
C ASN A 137 0.82 9.21 -12.92
N LEU A 138 2.11 9.53 -13.01
CA LEU A 138 3.04 8.84 -13.91
C LEU A 138 3.10 7.34 -13.63
N VAL A 139 3.22 6.94 -12.36
CA VAL A 139 3.29 5.52 -11.95
C VAL A 139 2.00 4.80 -12.34
N VAL A 140 0.83 5.38 -12.06
CA VAL A 140 -0.46 4.76 -12.37
C VAL A 140 -0.69 4.67 -13.88
N ILE A 141 -0.29 5.69 -14.65
CA ILE A 141 -0.32 5.67 -16.12
C ILE A 141 0.58 4.56 -16.68
N GLN A 142 1.82 4.44 -16.18
CA GLN A 142 2.75 3.38 -16.59
C GLN A 142 2.25 1.98 -16.23
N ALA A 143 1.51 1.85 -15.14
CA ALA A 143 0.86 0.60 -14.75
C ALA A 143 -0.39 0.28 -15.60
N GLY A 144 -0.86 1.20 -16.45
CA GLY A 144 -2.04 1.00 -17.30
C GLY A 144 -3.36 0.94 -16.52
N ILE A 145 -3.42 1.49 -15.31
CA ILE A 145 -4.60 1.43 -14.44
C ILE A 145 -5.43 2.71 -14.61
N PRO A 146 -6.76 2.62 -14.84
CA PRO A 146 -7.62 3.80 -14.86
C PRO A 146 -7.56 4.58 -13.54
N LEU A 147 -7.31 5.90 -13.63
CA LEU A 147 -7.22 6.80 -12.47
C LEU A 147 -8.36 7.83 -12.49
N HIS A 148 -9.12 7.91 -11.41
CA HIS A 148 -10.15 8.93 -11.22
C HIS A 148 -9.79 9.89 -10.09
N ARG A 149 -9.91 11.20 -10.34
CA ARG A 149 -9.60 12.24 -9.34
C ARG A 149 -10.78 13.19 -9.04
N PRO A 150 -11.86 12.71 -8.40
CA PRO A 150 -13.02 13.54 -8.10
C PRO A 150 -12.70 14.58 -7.02
N ARG A 151 -13.16 15.81 -7.24
CA ARG A 151 -13.01 16.95 -6.32
C ARG A 151 -14.13 17.05 -5.30
N SER A 152 -15.21 16.28 -5.47
CA SER A 152 -16.35 16.27 -4.54
C SER A 152 -17.16 14.97 -4.64
N VAL A 153 -17.94 14.69 -3.59
CA VAL A 153 -18.88 13.55 -3.53
C VAL A 153 -19.93 13.60 -4.65
N LYS A 154 -20.28 14.79 -5.15
CA LYS A 154 -21.24 14.94 -6.27
C LYS A 154 -20.79 14.24 -7.56
N GLN A 155 -19.49 13.94 -7.69
CA GLN A 155 -18.93 13.29 -8.88
C GLN A 155 -18.92 11.75 -8.78
N VAL A 156 -19.39 11.17 -7.68
CA VAL A 156 -19.40 9.70 -7.45
C VAL A 156 -20.08 8.96 -8.60
N ASN A 157 -21.27 9.39 -9.02
CA ASN A 157 -22.01 8.70 -10.09
C ASN A 157 -21.26 8.71 -11.43
N ASN A 158 -20.54 9.79 -11.74
CA ASN A 158 -19.73 9.87 -12.95
C ASN A 158 -18.53 8.91 -12.89
N VAL A 159 -17.88 8.82 -11.74
CA VAL A 159 -16.78 7.88 -11.50
C VAL A 159 -17.28 6.44 -11.60
N ALA A 160 -18.36 6.10 -10.87
CA ALA A 160 -18.95 4.77 -10.90
C ALA A 160 -19.37 4.36 -12.31
N ALA A 161 -20.08 5.22 -13.04
CA ALA A 161 -20.48 4.95 -14.42
C ALA A 161 -19.27 4.74 -15.35
N SER A 162 -18.17 5.46 -15.13
CA SER A 162 -16.93 5.24 -15.88
C SER A 162 -16.32 3.88 -15.59
N ILE A 163 -16.27 3.47 -14.33
CA ILE A 163 -15.72 2.17 -13.94
C ILE A 163 -16.57 1.05 -14.52
N ILE A 164 -17.90 1.12 -14.37
CA ILE A 164 -18.85 0.12 -14.87
C ILE A 164 -18.74 -0.08 -16.39
N ARG A 165 -18.59 1.00 -17.17
CA ARG A 165 -18.46 0.90 -18.64
C ARG A 165 -17.24 0.10 -19.10
N HIS A 166 -16.21 0.09 -18.27
CA HIS A 166 -14.96 -0.58 -18.57
C HIS A 166 -14.78 -1.88 -17.78
N ALA A 167 -15.74 -2.24 -16.92
CA ALA A 167 -15.72 -3.36 -15.97
C ALA A 167 -15.91 -4.72 -16.66
#